data_AF-A0A848XN27-F1
#
_entry.id   AF-A0A848XN27-F1
#
_cell.length_a   1.000
_cell.length_b   1.000
_cell.length_c   1.000
_cell.angle_alpha   90.00
_cell.angle_beta   90.00
_cell.angle_gamma   90.00
#
_symmetry.space_group_name_H-M   'P 1'
#
loop_
_entity.id
_entity.type
_entity.pdbx_description
1 polymer ?
#
loop_
_entity_poly.entity_id
_entity_poly.type
_entity_poly.pdbx_seq_one_letter_code
_entity_poly.pdbx_strand_id
1 'polypeptide(L)'
;DLECLARIAEWRGDSATAARAREQYAHLVARMNQVLWSDHDGLYLDEHPGGHSRRVGASSFLPLIAGVPTLERAKRMVSTLTDPNRFWGPWVLPSVSRDDPSFPDQQYWRGSIWPPMNYLVLQGLRRYGFHEEATILALRGARMFLEDSRATGMCRENFDARTGHGQGRRFQSWGPLFALGAVEEWVRTCPWEGTTVGLPGRGPAAGEVGSGTGVARMPLDVHTWWVEPEPGGYRFRIDEYDWVRVESSGPLTSVRLNGSVLQARCTRDARLKTSRDEVNGAAGETMAVSLAIRSR
;
A
#
# COMPACT_ATOMS: atom_id res chain seq x y z
N ASP A 1 -16.33 4.47 -2.64
CA ASP A 1 -17.51 3.88 -3.32
C ASP A 1 -17.61 4.25 -4.79
N LEU A 2 -17.84 5.52 -5.14
CA LEU A 2 -18.06 5.94 -6.54
C LEU A 2 -16.92 5.52 -7.49
N GLU A 3 -15.65 5.62 -7.07
CA GLU A 3 -14.52 5.15 -7.86
C GLU A 3 -14.62 3.63 -8.16
N CYS A 4 -14.96 2.82 -7.16
CA CYS A 4 -15.13 1.39 -7.33
C CYS A 4 -16.35 1.06 -8.21
N LEU A 5 -17.46 1.78 -8.02
CA LEU A 5 -18.66 1.64 -8.85
C LEU A 5 -18.34 1.93 -10.33
N ALA A 6 -17.56 2.97 -10.60
CA ALA A 6 -17.12 3.28 -11.96
C ALA A 6 -16.35 2.11 -12.58
N ARG A 7 -15.37 1.55 -11.86
CA ARG A 7 -14.57 0.41 -12.33
C ARG A 7 -15.43 -0.85 -12.58
N ILE A 8 -16.37 -1.15 -11.68
CA ILE A 8 -17.29 -2.29 -11.84
C ILE A 8 -18.19 -2.09 -13.06
N ALA A 9 -18.71 -0.87 -13.27
CA ALA A 9 -19.54 -0.54 -14.43
C ALA A 9 -18.75 -0.69 -15.74
N GLU A 10 -17.50 -0.24 -15.79
CA GLU A 10 -16.62 -0.44 -16.94
C GLU A 10 -16.35 -1.90 -17.25
N TRP A 11 -16.06 -2.70 -16.23
CA TRP A 11 -15.87 -4.15 -16.38
C TRP A 11 -17.11 -4.83 -16.98
N ARG A 12 -18.30 -4.30 -16.71
CA ARG A 12 -19.57 -4.78 -17.28
C ARG A 12 -19.93 -4.17 -18.65
N GLY A 13 -19.13 -3.26 -19.18
CA GLY A 13 -19.44 -2.51 -20.40
C GLY A 13 -20.51 -1.40 -20.22
N ASP A 14 -20.92 -1.08 -18.99
CA ASP A 14 -21.87 0.00 -18.70
C ASP A 14 -21.15 1.36 -18.60
N SER A 15 -20.83 1.90 -19.78
CA SER A 15 -20.10 3.17 -19.90
C SER A 15 -20.88 4.36 -19.33
N ALA A 16 -22.22 4.33 -19.35
CA ALA A 16 -23.06 5.41 -18.86
C ALA A 16 -23.01 5.51 -17.33
N THR A 17 -23.14 4.38 -16.62
CA THR A 17 -22.99 4.35 -15.16
C THR A 17 -21.56 4.71 -14.75
N ALA A 18 -20.55 4.25 -15.48
CA ALA A 18 -19.16 4.59 -15.20
C ALA A 18 -18.90 6.10 -15.30
N ALA A 19 -19.39 6.76 -16.36
CA ALA A 19 -19.26 8.20 -16.55
C ALA A 19 -19.94 8.99 -15.43
N ARG A 20 -21.20 8.63 -15.09
CA ARG A 20 -21.95 9.28 -14.01
C ARG A 20 -21.26 9.13 -12.65
N ALA A 21 -20.75 7.94 -12.34
CA ALA A 21 -20.04 7.71 -11.07
C ALA A 21 -18.76 8.54 -10.97
N ARG A 22 -18.02 8.72 -12.07
CA ARG A 22 -16.83 9.60 -12.13
C ARG A 22 -17.17 11.07 -11.93
N GLU A 23 -18.23 11.54 -12.56
CA GLU A 23 -18.70 12.92 -12.42
C GLU A 23 -19.09 13.20 -10.97
N GLN A 24 -19.89 12.30 -10.36
CA GLN A 24 -20.26 12.41 -8.95
C GLN A 24 -19.04 12.35 -8.03
N TYR A 25 -18.05 11.50 -8.33
CA TYR A 25 -16.82 11.43 -7.56
C TYR A 25 -16.04 12.75 -7.62
N ALA A 26 -15.86 13.32 -8.82
CA ALA A 26 -15.20 14.60 -9.00
C ALA A 26 -15.92 15.73 -8.25
N HIS A 27 -17.26 15.74 -8.29
CA HIS A 27 -18.07 16.70 -7.55
C HIS A 27 -17.88 16.58 -6.02
N LEU A 28 -17.93 15.35 -5.47
CA LEU A 28 -17.70 15.13 -4.04
C LEU A 28 -16.29 15.49 -3.61
N VAL A 29 -15.27 15.14 -4.41
CA VAL A 29 -13.87 15.53 -4.14
C VAL A 29 -13.75 17.06 -4.07
N ALA A 30 -14.34 17.79 -5.02
CA ALA A 30 -14.35 19.25 -5.01
C ALA A 30 -15.03 19.82 -3.75
N ARG A 31 -16.19 19.27 -3.36
CA ARG A 31 -16.91 19.69 -2.15
C ARG A 31 -16.13 19.39 -0.88
N MET A 32 -15.54 18.20 -0.73
CA MET A 32 -14.69 17.86 0.42
C MET A 32 -13.49 18.81 0.51
N ASN A 33 -12.85 19.12 -0.63
CA ASN A 33 -11.71 20.03 -0.69
C ASN A 33 -12.06 21.48 -0.35
N GLN A 34 -13.32 21.89 -0.56
CA GLN A 34 -13.82 23.22 -0.24
C GLN A 34 -14.29 23.33 1.21
N VAL A 35 -14.96 22.29 1.71
CA VAL A 35 -15.72 22.35 2.97
C VAL A 35 -14.94 21.75 4.13
N LEU A 36 -14.31 20.59 3.94
CA LEU A 36 -13.73 19.82 5.06
C LEU A 36 -12.24 20.10 5.24
N TRP A 37 -11.54 20.57 4.21
CA TRP A 37 -10.12 20.88 4.32
C TRP A 37 -9.88 22.13 5.18
N SER A 38 -9.07 22.00 6.22
CA SER A 38 -8.53 23.12 7.00
C SER A 38 -7.10 23.41 6.55
N ASP A 39 -6.88 24.59 5.96
CA ASP A 39 -5.53 25.06 5.64
C ASP A 39 -4.71 25.41 6.88
N HIS A 40 -5.35 25.70 8.01
CA HIS A 40 -4.67 25.92 9.29
C HIS A 40 -4.13 24.59 9.83
N ASP A 41 -4.98 23.57 9.92
CA ASP A 41 -4.63 22.31 10.58
C ASP A 41 -3.93 21.31 9.65
N GLY A 42 -4.04 21.51 8.33
CA GLY A 42 -3.47 20.60 7.34
C GLY A 42 -4.18 19.24 7.29
N LEU A 43 -5.47 19.22 7.61
CA LEU A 43 -6.29 18.02 7.72
C LEU A 43 -7.67 18.26 7.12
N TYR A 44 -8.37 17.16 6.85
CA TYR A 44 -9.82 17.19 6.62
C TYR A 44 -10.51 16.99 7.97
N LEU A 45 -11.34 17.95 8.36
CA LEU A 45 -12.03 17.99 9.63
C LEU A 45 -13.54 17.96 9.38
N ASP A 46 -14.28 17.28 10.27
CA ASP A 46 -15.73 17.29 10.23
C ASP A 46 -16.26 18.72 10.43
N GLU A 47 -17.31 19.08 9.70
CA GLU A 47 -17.98 20.37 9.84
C GLU A 47 -19.20 20.23 10.77
N HIS A 48 -19.38 21.19 11.65
CA HIS A 48 -20.61 21.41 12.41
C HIS A 48 -21.08 22.86 12.20
N PRO A 49 -22.29 23.26 12.64
CA PRO A 49 -22.79 24.63 12.42
C PRO A 49 -21.89 25.78 12.93
N GLY A 50 -20.86 25.48 13.72
CA GLY A 50 -19.86 26.44 14.21
C GLY A 50 -18.50 26.39 13.49
N GLY A 51 -18.39 25.65 12.38
CA GLY A 51 -17.15 25.47 11.61
C GLY A 51 -16.54 24.06 11.77
N HIS A 52 -15.23 23.95 11.56
CA HIS A 52 -14.52 22.68 11.72
C HIS A 52 -14.47 22.22 13.17
N SER A 53 -14.67 20.92 13.37
CA SER A 53 -14.47 20.25 14.64
C SER A 53 -13.03 20.44 15.11
N ARG A 54 -12.87 20.82 16.38
CA ARG A 54 -11.56 20.90 17.04
C ARG A 54 -11.05 19.55 17.51
N ARG A 55 -11.88 18.51 17.44
CA ARG A 55 -11.54 17.13 17.85
C ARG A 55 -11.01 16.41 16.62
N VAL A 56 -9.72 16.08 16.64
CA VAL A 56 -9.08 15.39 15.50
C VAL A 56 -9.13 13.89 15.74
N GLY A 57 -9.88 13.21 14.87
CA GLY A 57 -10.04 11.76 14.89
C GLY A 57 -9.18 11.06 13.83
N ALA A 58 -9.06 9.74 13.97
CA ALA A 58 -8.57 8.84 12.93
C ALA A 58 -9.29 9.03 11.58
N SER A 59 -10.56 9.44 11.61
CA SER A 59 -11.38 9.77 10.45
C SER A 59 -10.74 10.82 9.54
N SER A 60 -9.97 11.75 10.11
CA SER A 60 -9.31 12.84 9.38
C SER A 60 -8.34 12.34 8.30
N PHE A 61 -7.89 11.09 8.40
CA PHE A 61 -6.97 10.45 7.45
C PHE A 61 -7.66 9.58 6.39
N LEU A 62 -8.95 9.26 6.55
CA LEU A 62 -9.72 8.48 5.58
C LEU A 62 -9.81 9.08 4.17
N PRO A 63 -9.72 10.41 3.95
CA PRO A 63 -9.64 10.96 2.60
C PRO A 63 -8.48 10.39 1.76
N LEU A 64 -7.40 9.90 2.39
CA LEU A 64 -6.28 9.26 1.70
C LEU A 64 -6.73 8.01 0.94
N ILE A 65 -7.47 7.08 1.54
CA ILE A 65 -7.88 5.86 0.81
C ILE A 65 -8.86 6.20 -0.33
N ALA A 66 -9.60 7.29 -0.20
CA ALA A 66 -10.54 7.78 -1.21
C ALA A 66 -9.88 8.61 -2.33
N GLY A 67 -8.58 8.92 -2.24
CA GLY A 67 -7.88 9.71 -3.27
C GLY A 67 -8.29 11.18 -3.33
N VAL A 68 -8.86 11.72 -2.25
CA VAL A 68 -9.39 13.10 -2.21
C VAL A 68 -8.28 14.17 -2.12
N PRO A 69 -7.23 14.01 -1.28
CA PRO A 69 -6.16 15.00 -1.17
C PRO A 69 -5.30 15.14 -2.43
N THR A 70 -4.72 16.31 -2.65
CA THR A 70 -3.51 16.42 -3.48
C THR A 70 -2.31 15.81 -2.75
N LEU A 71 -1.22 15.52 -3.46
CA LEU A 71 0.00 15.00 -2.81
C LEU A 71 0.53 15.94 -1.72
N GLU A 72 0.49 17.25 -1.94
CA GLU A 72 0.92 18.25 -0.94
C GLU A 72 0.03 18.24 0.31
N ARG A 73 -1.29 18.13 0.14
CA ARG A 73 -2.21 17.97 1.27
C ARG A 73 -1.96 16.64 2.01
N ALA A 74 -1.75 15.56 1.26
CA ALA A 74 -1.44 14.26 1.84
C ALA A 74 -0.15 14.30 2.68
N LYS A 75 0.92 14.95 2.23
CA LYS A 75 2.15 15.15 3.02
C LYS A 75 1.87 15.86 4.36
N ARG A 76 1.04 16.91 4.35
CA ARG A 76 0.64 17.63 5.58
C ARG A 76 -0.15 16.73 6.53
N MET A 77 -1.07 15.93 6.00
CA MET A 77 -1.81 14.95 6.79
C MET A 77 -0.86 13.91 7.40
N VAL A 78 0.06 13.35 6.61
CA VAL A 78 1.04 12.37 7.09
C VAL A 78 1.96 12.96 8.15
N SER A 79 2.37 14.23 8.02
CA SER A 79 3.13 14.91 9.08
C SER A 79 2.39 14.97 10.41
N THR A 80 1.06 15.10 10.40
CA THR A 80 0.26 15.00 11.63
C THR A 80 0.14 13.56 12.11
N LEU A 81 -0.05 12.61 11.18
CA LEU A 81 -0.17 11.19 11.51
C LEU A 81 1.09 10.69 12.23
N THR A 82 2.27 11.12 11.76
CA THR A 82 3.58 10.69 12.27
C THR A 82 4.08 11.48 13.47
N ASP A 83 3.29 12.42 14.00
CA ASP A 83 3.57 13.11 15.26
C ASP A 83 3.32 12.17 16.47
N PRO A 84 4.36 11.86 17.28
CA PRO A 84 4.24 11.00 18.46
C PRO A 84 3.26 11.52 19.53
N ASN A 85 3.09 12.83 19.63
CA ASN A 85 2.18 13.47 20.58
C ASN A 85 0.72 13.44 20.11
N ARG A 86 0.47 12.97 18.88
CA ARG A 86 -0.86 12.94 18.26
C ARG A 86 -1.28 11.53 17.91
N PHE A 87 -0.74 10.94 16.85
CA PHE A 87 -1.18 9.62 16.38
C PHE A 87 -0.05 8.58 16.35
N TRP A 88 1.22 8.98 16.34
CA TRP A 88 2.38 8.09 16.13
C TRP A 88 3.00 7.52 17.41
N GLY A 89 2.16 6.97 18.28
CA GLY A 89 2.63 6.39 19.54
C GLY A 89 3.34 5.04 19.39
N PRO A 90 3.57 4.32 20.51
CA PRO A 90 4.35 3.07 20.52
C PRO A 90 3.71 1.93 19.72
N TRP A 91 2.38 1.94 19.63
CA TRP A 91 1.59 0.96 18.88
C TRP A 91 1.22 1.53 17.51
N VAL A 92 -0.06 1.78 17.28
CA VAL A 92 -0.59 2.32 16.03
C VAL A 92 -1.58 3.45 16.30
N LEU A 93 -2.29 3.90 15.27
CA LEU A 93 -3.15 5.07 15.32
C LEU A 93 -4.39 4.83 16.23
N PRO A 94 -4.59 5.67 17.28
CA PRO A 94 -5.80 5.68 18.09
C PRO A 94 -6.99 6.32 17.37
N SER A 95 -8.20 6.09 17.88
CA SER A 95 -9.44 6.67 17.34
C SER A 95 -9.50 8.20 17.40
N VAL A 96 -8.88 8.81 18.42
CA VAL A 96 -8.71 10.27 18.57
C VAL A 96 -7.25 10.57 18.88
N SER A 97 -6.83 11.80 18.56
CA SER A 97 -5.46 12.25 18.83
C SER A 97 -5.09 12.17 20.31
N ARG A 98 -3.82 11.91 20.62
CA ARG A 98 -3.30 11.74 21.98
C ARG A 98 -3.38 13.02 22.83
N ASP A 99 -3.37 14.18 22.19
CA ASP A 99 -3.57 15.49 22.80
C ASP A 99 -5.07 15.85 22.97
N ASP A 100 -5.98 14.99 22.53
CA ASP A 100 -7.41 15.18 22.70
C ASP A 100 -7.81 14.99 24.18
N PRO A 101 -8.64 15.88 24.77
CA PRO A 101 -9.08 15.74 26.16
C PRO A 101 -9.81 14.43 26.49
N SER A 102 -10.35 13.73 25.48
CA SER A 102 -11.02 12.43 25.65
C SER A 102 -10.08 11.24 25.51
N PHE A 103 -8.84 11.44 25.03
CA PHE A 103 -7.86 10.36 24.89
C PHE A 103 -7.61 9.58 26.19
N PRO A 104 -7.51 10.20 27.39
CA PRO A 104 -7.27 9.46 28.63
C PRO A 104 -8.33 8.40 28.97
N ASP A 105 -9.55 8.54 28.43
CA ASP A 105 -10.66 7.63 28.70
C ASP A 105 -10.36 6.22 28.19
N GLN A 106 -9.66 6.11 27.05
CA GLN A 106 -9.39 4.84 26.36
C GLN A 106 -10.63 3.97 26.23
N GLN A 107 -11.77 4.62 25.98
CA GLN A 107 -13.07 3.99 25.92
C GLN A 107 -13.57 4.02 24.49
N TYR A 108 -13.51 2.87 23.82
CA TYR A 108 -14.13 2.69 22.51
C TYR A 108 -13.57 3.69 21.48
N TRP A 109 -14.38 4.60 20.94
CA TRP A 109 -13.95 5.63 19.98
C TRP A 109 -13.33 6.88 20.63
N ARG A 110 -13.11 6.86 21.95
CA ARG A 110 -12.45 7.93 22.73
C ARG A 110 -11.06 7.48 23.20
N GLY A 111 -10.23 7.06 22.25
CA GLY A 111 -8.81 6.81 22.47
C GLY A 111 -8.33 5.41 22.09
N SER A 112 -9.19 4.39 22.10
CA SER A 112 -8.77 3.02 21.76
C SER A 112 -8.33 2.93 20.29
N ILE A 113 -7.49 1.95 20.00
CA ILE A 113 -7.00 1.58 18.68
C ILE A 113 -7.97 0.59 18.03
N TRP A 114 -8.28 0.84 16.76
CA TRP A 114 -9.25 0.06 15.99
C TRP A 114 -8.61 -0.55 14.74
N PRO A 115 -8.72 -1.89 14.55
CA PRO A 115 -8.28 -2.57 13.33
C PRO A 115 -8.80 -1.95 12.03
N PRO A 116 -10.11 -1.66 11.86
CA PRO A 116 -10.61 -1.13 10.59
C PRO A 116 -10.05 0.25 10.25
N MET A 117 -9.95 1.16 11.23
CA MET A 117 -9.41 2.50 10.97
C MET A 117 -7.93 2.45 10.57
N ASN A 118 -7.14 1.65 11.28
CA ASN A 118 -5.72 1.50 10.96
C ASN A 118 -5.52 0.87 9.58
N TYR A 119 -6.32 -0.13 9.21
CA TYR A 119 -6.25 -0.74 7.88
C TYR A 119 -6.62 0.25 6.78
N LEU A 120 -7.67 1.06 6.95
CA LEU A 120 -8.05 2.07 5.95
C LEU A 120 -7.00 3.15 5.78
N VAL A 121 -6.41 3.63 6.89
CA VAL A 121 -5.31 4.60 6.86
C VAL A 121 -4.07 3.99 6.21
N LEU A 122 -3.74 2.75 6.54
CA LEU A 122 -2.65 1.98 5.91
C LEU A 122 -2.78 1.95 4.38
N GLN A 123 -3.96 1.60 3.85
CA GLN A 123 -4.17 1.60 2.39
C GLN A 123 -4.12 3.01 1.80
N GLY A 124 -4.60 4.02 2.52
CA GLY A 124 -4.49 5.41 2.12
C GLY A 124 -3.04 5.87 1.98
N LEU A 125 -2.18 5.53 2.94
CA LEU A 125 -0.75 5.80 2.88
C LEU A 125 -0.11 5.16 1.65
N ARG A 126 -0.40 3.88 1.40
CA ARG A 126 0.09 3.16 0.21
C ARG A 126 -0.38 3.81 -1.09
N ARG A 127 -1.66 4.19 -1.18
CA ARG A 127 -2.23 4.87 -2.37
C ARG A 127 -1.48 6.16 -2.72
N TYR A 128 -0.90 6.84 -1.73
CA TYR A 128 -0.15 8.09 -1.91
C TYR A 128 1.38 7.92 -1.91
N GLY A 129 1.88 6.68 -1.85
CA GLY A 129 3.32 6.38 -1.91
C GLY A 129 4.07 6.49 -0.57
N PHE A 130 3.37 6.68 0.55
CA PHE A 130 3.94 6.70 1.91
C PHE A 130 4.18 5.26 2.41
N HIS A 131 5.03 4.53 1.69
CA HIS A 131 5.22 3.10 1.91
C HIS A 131 5.93 2.80 3.23
N GLU A 132 6.88 3.63 3.66
CA GLU A 132 7.59 3.42 4.92
C GLU A 132 6.66 3.55 6.13
N GLU A 133 5.86 4.62 6.17
CA GLU A 133 4.86 4.83 7.20
C GLU A 133 3.81 3.71 7.20
N ALA A 134 3.39 3.27 6.01
CA ALA A 134 2.49 2.14 5.86
C ALA A 134 3.08 0.85 6.45
N THR A 135 4.31 0.50 6.08
CA THR A 135 4.99 -0.70 6.59
C THR A 135 5.15 -0.65 8.11
N ILE A 136 5.55 0.49 8.67
CA ILE A 136 5.68 0.66 10.13
C ILE A 136 4.31 0.44 10.81
N LEU A 137 3.24 1.04 10.28
CA LEU A 137 1.90 0.91 10.84
C LEU A 137 1.40 -0.55 10.77
N ALA A 138 1.64 -1.24 9.65
CA ALA A 138 1.28 -2.64 9.45
C ALA A 138 2.02 -3.57 10.44
N LEU A 139 3.34 -3.43 10.56
CA LEU A 139 4.16 -4.27 11.43
C LEU A 139 3.87 -4.02 12.91
N ARG A 140 3.69 -2.76 13.33
CA ARG A 140 3.30 -2.44 14.71
C ARG A 140 1.91 -2.96 15.05
N GLY A 141 0.96 -2.84 14.14
CA GLY A 141 -0.40 -3.36 14.30
C GLY A 141 -0.41 -4.88 14.43
N ALA A 142 0.28 -5.58 13.53
CA ALA A 142 0.42 -7.03 13.58
C ALA A 142 1.10 -7.50 14.87
N ARG A 143 2.18 -6.82 15.30
CA ARG A 143 2.85 -7.12 16.56
C ARG A 143 1.89 -6.99 17.75
N MET A 144 1.22 -5.87 17.90
CA MET A 144 0.24 -5.62 18.98
C MET A 144 -0.85 -6.70 19.00
N PHE A 145 -1.43 -6.99 17.83
CA PHE A 145 -2.46 -8.01 17.68
C PHE A 145 -1.97 -9.42 18.05
N LEU A 146 -0.80 -9.82 17.55
CA LEU A 146 -0.25 -11.15 17.78
C LEU A 146 0.22 -11.35 19.23
N GLU A 147 0.77 -10.32 19.87
CA GLU A 147 1.15 -10.37 21.28
C GLU A 147 -0.08 -10.62 22.18
N ASP A 148 -1.18 -9.85 22.02
CA ASP A 148 -2.41 -10.08 22.80
C ASP A 148 -3.06 -11.43 22.45
N SER A 149 -3.14 -11.76 21.15
CA SER A 149 -3.81 -12.98 20.71
C SER A 149 -3.07 -14.24 21.16
N ARG A 150 -1.74 -14.26 21.13
CA ARG A 150 -0.94 -15.39 21.64
C ARG A 150 -1.05 -15.53 23.16
N ALA A 151 -1.15 -14.42 23.88
CA ALA A 151 -1.27 -14.45 25.34
C ALA A 151 -2.66 -14.88 25.82
N THR A 152 -3.72 -14.53 25.06
CA THR A 152 -5.10 -14.71 25.51
C THR A 152 -5.89 -15.78 24.75
N GLY A 153 -5.42 -16.20 23.57
CA GLY A 153 -6.16 -17.04 22.65
C GLY A 153 -7.40 -16.36 22.04
N MET A 154 -7.49 -15.02 22.12
CA MET A 154 -8.67 -14.26 21.70
C MET A 154 -8.39 -13.37 20.49
N CYS A 155 -9.47 -13.01 19.79
CA CYS A 155 -9.47 -11.97 18.77
C CYS A 155 -10.31 -10.79 19.26
N ARG A 156 -9.62 -9.70 19.61
CA ARG A 156 -10.18 -8.54 20.30
C ARG A 156 -10.82 -7.55 19.34
N GLU A 157 -11.73 -6.76 19.88
CA GLU A 157 -12.44 -5.72 19.11
C GLU A 157 -11.58 -4.48 18.88
N ASN A 158 -10.94 -3.99 19.94
CA ASN A 158 -10.09 -2.80 19.94
C ASN A 158 -9.00 -2.96 21.02
N PHE A 159 -8.06 -2.02 21.08
CA PHE A 159 -6.88 -2.11 21.96
C PHE A 159 -6.66 -0.79 22.69
N ASP A 160 -6.23 -0.83 23.94
CA ASP A 160 -5.81 0.37 24.67
C ASP A 160 -4.57 0.98 23.99
N ALA A 161 -4.61 2.26 23.61
CA ALA A 161 -3.54 2.94 22.88
C ALA A 161 -2.30 3.26 23.72
N ARG A 162 -2.36 3.07 25.04
CA ARG A 162 -1.25 3.24 25.99
C ARG A 162 -0.56 1.90 26.23
N THR A 163 -1.34 0.85 26.45
CA THR A 163 -0.80 -0.46 26.88
C THR A 163 -0.73 -1.50 25.78
N GLY A 164 -1.50 -1.36 24.70
CA GLY A 164 -1.63 -2.34 23.63
C GLY A 164 -2.50 -3.55 24.00
N HIS A 165 -3.10 -3.56 25.20
CA HIS A 165 -3.96 -4.66 25.64
C HIS A 165 -5.30 -4.62 24.93
N GLY A 166 -5.74 -5.80 24.50
CA GLY A 166 -7.03 -5.98 23.87
C GLY A 166 -8.21 -5.73 24.81
N GLN A 167 -9.21 -5.04 24.29
CA GLN A 167 -10.46 -4.70 24.95
C GLN A 167 -11.66 -5.20 24.11
N GLY A 168 -12.87 -5.02 24.64
CA GLY A 168 -14.12 -5.36 23.95
C GLY A 168 -14.46 -6.86 23.92
N ARG A 169 -15.25 -7.27 22.92
CA ARG A 169 -15.75 -8.65 22.79
C ARG A 169 -14.65 -9.66 22.42
N ARG A 170 -14.83 -10.92 22.84
CA ARG A 170 -13.82 -11.99 22.82
C ARG A 170 -13.57 -12.60 21.43
N PHE A 171 -14.50 -12.43 20.49
CA PHE A 171 -14.43 -12.98 19.13
C PHE A 171 -14.96 -11.99 18.10
N GLN A 172 -14.15 -10.98 17.77
CA GLN A 172 -14.51 -10.00 16.74
C GLN A 172 -13.87 -10.36 15.40
N SER A 173 -14.63 -10.20 14.31
CA SER A 173 -14.20 -10.60 12.97
C SER A 173 -13.12 -9.71 12.34
N TRP A 174 -12.98 -8.45 12.75
CA TRP A 174 -12.06 -7.50 12.09
C TRP A 174 -10.65 -7.43 12.69
N GLY A 175 -10.40 -8.03 13.87
CA GLY A 175 -9.07 -8.04 14.49
C GLY A 175 -7.95 -8.51 13.56
N PRO A 176 -8.17 -9.55 12.72
CA PRO A 176 -7.19 -10.03 11.75
C PRO A 176 -6.79 -9.02 10.68
N LEU A 177 -7.46 -7.86 10.53
CA LEU A 177 -7.00 -6.80 9.63
C LEU A 177 -5.58 -6.32 9.97
N PHE A 178 -5.16 -6.41 11.23
CA PHE A 178 -3.79 -6.13 11.63
C PHE A 178 -2.79 -7.16 11.08
N ALA A 179 -3.16 -8.44 11.08
CA ALA A 179 -2.35 -9.47 10.45
C ALA A 179 -2.35 -9.34 8.92
N LEU A 180 -3.51 -9.02 8.32
CA LEU A 180 -3.63 -8.80 6.88
C LEU A 180 -2.70 -7.69 6.39
N GLY A 181 -2.62 -6.56 7.09
CA GLY A 181 -1.71 -5.47 6.73
C GLY A 181 -0.25 -5.93 6.60
N ALA A 182 0.21 -6.82 7.48
CA ALA A 182 1.55 -7.40 7.43
C ALA A 182 1.71 -8.48 6.35
N VAL A 183 0.67 -9.28 6.07
CA VAL A 183 0.66 -10.21 4.92
C VAL A 183 0.76 -9.45 3.60
N GLU A 184 0.10 -8.29 3.52
CA GLU A 184 0.11 -7.42 2.35
C GLU A 184 1.46 -6.73 2.08
N GLU A 185 2.41 -6.82 3.01
CA GLU A 185 3.82 -6.48 2.75
C GLU A 185 4.51 -7.53 1.87
N TRP A 186 3.89 -8.68 1.63
CA TRP A 186 4.45 -9.73 0.76
C TRP A 186 3.64 -9.86 -0.52
N VAL A 187 2.31 -9.81 -0.40
CA VAL A 187 1.39 -9.94 -1.50
C VAL A 187 0.14 -9.11 -1.24
N ARG A 188 -0.15 -8.16 -2.13
CA ARG A 188 -1.36 -7.35 -2.03
C ARG A 188 -2.02 -7.17 -3.38
N THR A 189 -3.34 -7.07 -3.37
CA THR A 189 -4.12 -6.66 -4.53
C THR A 189 -4.94 -5.45 -4.15
N CYS A 190 -4.86 -4.39 -4.94
CA CYS A 190 -5.69 -3.22 -4.75
C CYS A 190 -6.23 -2.70 -6.09
N PRO A 191 -7.37 -1.99 -6.09
CA PRO A 191 -7.98 -1.49 -7.32
C PRO A 191 -7.05 -0.58 -8.13
N TRP A 192 -6.18 0.21 -7.49
CA TRP A 192 -5.38 1.24 -8.17
C TRP A 192 -4.05 0.73 -8.72
N GLU A 193 -3.36 -0.20 -8.05
CA GLU A 193 -2.06 -0.73 -8.51
C GLU A 193 -2.13 -2.14 -9.11
N GLY A 194 -3.24 -2.86 -8.90
CA GLY A 194 -3.38 -4.28 -9.24
C GLY A 194 -2.73 -5.18 -8.19
N THR A 195 -2.29 -6.37 -8.60
CA THR A 195 -1.55 -7.30 -7.73
C THR A 195 -0.07 -6.93 -7.70
N THR A 196 0.47 -6.88 -6.48
CA THR A 196 1.84 -6.55 -6.15
C THR A 196 2.42 -7.65 -5.28
N VAL A 197 3.62 -8.12 -5.61
CA VAL A 197 4.35 -9.15 -4.85
C VAL A 197 5.75 -8.65 -4.50
N GLY A 198 6.19 -8.86 -3.27
CA GLY A 198 7.52 -8.52 -2.78
C GLY A 198 7.51 -7.60 -1.56
N LEU A 199 8.60 -7.66 -0.79
CA LEU A 199 8.81 -6.90 0.44
C LEU A 199 8.99 -5.40 0.18
N PRO A 200 8.30 -4.50 0.91
CA PRO A 200 8.74 -3.13 1.09
C PRO A 200 9.88 -3.09 2.10
N GLY A 201 11.01 -2.49 1.73
CA GLY A 201 12.07 -2.23 2.68
C GLY A 201 13.15 -1.33 2.13
N ARG A 202 13.05 -0.04 2.47
CA ARG A 202 14.02 1.04 2.20
C ARG A 202 14.22 1.38 0.72
N GLY A 203 13.48 2.39 0.25
CA GLY A 203 14.12 3.37 -0.62
C GLY A 203 15.30 3.99 0.14
N PRO A 204 16.45 4.27 -0.48
CA PRO A 204 17.56 4.89 0.23
C PRO A 204 17.08 6.21 0.83
N ALA A 205 17.33 6.41 2.13
CA ALA A 205 17.40 7.77 2.66
C ALA A 205 18.40 8.53 1.79
N ALA A 206 18.06 9.76 1.41
CA ALA A 206 18.92 10.57 0.57
C ALA A 206 20.35 10.63 1.16
N GLY A 207 21.28 9.85 0.60
CA GLY A 207 22.69 9.83 1.00
C GLY A 207 23.31 8.49 1.39
N GLU A 208 22.56 7.41 1.66
CA GLU A 208 23.18 6.14 2.09
C GLU A 208 22.69 4.95 1.23
N VAL A 209 23.59 4.45 0.37
CA VAL A 209 23.38 3.27 -0.48
C VAL A 209 23.69 2.02 0.34
N GLY A 210 22.66 1.44 0.96
CA GLY A 210 22.78 0.22 1.76
C GLY A 210 21.52 -0.63 1.72
N SER A 211 21.56 -1.67 0.89
CA SER A 211 20.83 -2.95 0.93
C SER A 211 19.37 -2.96 1.43
N GLY A 212 18.41 -3.10 0.50
CA GLY A 212 17.06 -3.55 0.82
C GLY A 212 16.04 -3.45 -0.32
N THR A 213 15.51 -4.60 -0.73
CA THR A 213 14.21 -4.84 -1.40
C THR A 213 13.96 -4.41 -2.85
N GLY A 214 13.15 -5.24 -3.52
CA GLY A 214 12.50 -4.92 -4.79
C GLY A 214 11.10 -5.54 -4.83
N VAL A 215 10.09 -4.68 -4.87
CA VAL A 215 8.67 -5.00 -5.12
C VAL A 215 8.48 -5.18 -6.63
N ALA A 216 7.81 -6.24 -7.08
CA ALA A 216 7.43 -6.44 -8.48
C ALA A 216 5.90 -6.28 -8.66
N ARG A 217 5.53 -5.40 -9.59
CA ARG A 217 4.16 -5.21 -10.09
C ARG A 217 3.94 -6.16 -11.26
N MET A 218 2.93 -7.02 -11.22
CA MET A 218 2.62 -7.94 -12.32
C MET A 218 1.11 -8.11 -12.50
N PRO A 219 0.49 -7.45 -13.49
CA PRO A 219 -0.75 -7.90 -14.07
C PRO A 219 -0.43 -8.70 -15.34
N LEU A 220 -0.78 -9.99 -15.37
CA LEU A 220 -0.72 -10.78 -16.60
C LEU A 220 -2.02 -11.57 -16.71
N ASP A 221 -2.97 -11.01 -17.46
CA ASP A 221 -4.05 -11.81 -18.03
C ASP A 221 -3.42 -12.92 -18.90
N VAL A 222 -3.94 -14.14 -18.74
CA VAL A 222 -3.63 -15.45 -19.35
C VAL A 222 -2.43 -16.29 -18.88
N HIS A 223 -1.40 -15.78 -18.19
CA HIS A 223 -0.26 -16.61 -17.73
C HIS A 223 0.16 -16.34 -16.28
N THR A 224 0.52 -17.39 -15.54
CA THR A 224 1.06 -17.32 -14.17
C THR A 224 2.57 -17.29 -14.21
N TRP A 225 3.18 -16.40 -13.45
CA TRP A 225 4.62 -16.19 -13.47
C TRP A 225 5.22 -16.32 -12.08
N TRP A 226 6.33 -17.04 -12.00
CA TRP A 226 7.11 -17.27 -10.79
C TRP A 226 8.50 -16.67 -10.98
N VAL A 227 8.91 -15.81 -10.06
CA VAL A 227 10.25 -15.19 -10.08
C VAL A 227 10.88 -15.41 -8.73
N GLU A 228 12.05 -16.04 -8.70
CA GLU A 228 12.76 -16.35 -7.47
C GLU A 228 14.23 -15.93 -7.56
N PRO A 229 14.77 -15.26 -6.53
CA PRO A 229 16.21 -15.01 -6.46
C PRO A 229 16.97 -16.30 -6.15
N GLU A 230 18.13 -16.48 -6.79
CA GLU A 230 19.06 -17.59 -6.50
C GLU A 230 20.49 -17.05 -6.37
N PRO A 231 21.42 -17.79 -5.74
CA PRO A 231 22.83 -17.38 -5.69
C PRO A 231 23.38 -17.14 -7.11
N GLY A 232 23.79 -15.91 -7.39
CA GLY A 232 24.32 -15.51 -8.69
C GLY A 232 23.29 -15.03 -9.71
N GLY A 233 22.01 -14.87 -9.33
CA GLY A 233 21.01 -14.27 -10.22
C GLY A 233 19.56 -14.55 -9.85
N TYR A 234 18.77 -14.94 -10.85
CA TYR A 234 17.32 -15.14 -10.72
C TYR A 234 16.88 -16.36 -11.53
N ARG A 235 15.81 -17.02 -11.07
CA ARG A 235 15.08 -18.00 -11.87
C ARG A 235 13.65 -17.56 -12.13
N PHE A 236 13.15 -17.93 -13.30
CA PHE A 236 11.83 -17.57 -13.79
C PHE A 236 11.09 -18.84 -14.22
N ARG A 237 9.79 -18.91 -13.96
CA ARG A 237 8.91 -19.92 -14.54
C ARG A 237 7.62 -19.26 -14.99
N ILE A 238 7.10 -19.72 -16.12
CA ILE A 238 5.82 -19.31 -16.69
C ILE A 238 4.94 -20.57 -16.68
N ASP A 239 3.74 -20.49 -16.12
CA ASP A 239 2.81 -21.62 -15.96
C ASP A 239 3.49 -22.91 -15.47
N GLU A 240 3.36 -24.00 -16.24
CA GLU A 240 3.93 -25.32 -15.99
C GLU A 240 5.27 -25.55 -16.73
N TYR A 241 5.83 -24.52 -17.37
CA TYR A 241 7.11 -24.64 -18.08
C TYR A 241 8.30 -24.78 -17.11
N ASP A 242 9.42 -25.25 -17.64
CA ASP A 242 10.65 -25.42 -16.87
C ASP A 242 11.25 -24.08 -16.42
N TRP A 243 12.01 -24.15 -15.32
CA TRP A 243 12.70 -22.99 -14.78
C TRP A 243 13.82 -22.51 -15.70
N VAL A 244 13.82 -21.21 -15.99
CA VAL A 244 14.89 -20.54 -16.72
C VAL A 244 15.74 -19.74 -15.73
N ARG A 245 17.05 -20.01 -15.71
CA ARG A 245 18.02 -19.29 -14.90
C ARG A 245 18.65 -18.15 -15.67
N VAL A 246 18.85 -17.05 -14.97
CA VAL A 246 19.52 -15.86 -15.45
C VAL A 246 20.58 -15.48 -14.45
N GLU A 247 21.84 -15.62 -14.85
CA GLU A 247 22.98 -15.16 -14.06
C GLU A 247 23.02 -13.63 -14.10
N SER A 248 22.99 -13.00 -12.92
CA SER A 248 23.10 -11.55 -12.79
C SER A 248 23.62 -11.18 -11.40
N SER A 249 24.59 -10.27 -11.38
CA SER A 249 25.09 -9.66 -10.14
C SER A 249 24.33 -8.39 -9.76
N GLY A 250 23.37 -7.94 -10.58
CA GLY A 250 22.63 -6.69 -10.40
C GLY A 250 21.12 -6.89 -10.29
N PRO A 251 20.37 -5.87 -9.83
CA PRO A 251 18.93 -5.97 -9.64
C PRO A 251 18.18 -6.14 -10.98
N LEU A 252 17.15 -7.00 -10.98
CA LEU A 252 16.26 -7.17 -12.11
C LEU A 252 15.40 -5.92 -12.33
N THR A 253 15.48 -5.32 -13.53
CA THR A 253 14.81 -4.03 -13.83
C THR A 253 13.68 -4.12 -14.85
N SER A 254 13.67 -5.12 -15.75
CA SER A 254 12.56 -5.37 -16.69
C SER A 254 12.68 -6.77 -17.34
N VAL A 255 11.58 -7.30 -17.88
CA VAL A 255 11.50 -8.56 -18.64
C VAL A 255 10.75 -8.30 -19.95
N ARG A 256 11.17 -8.88 -21.09
CA ARG A 256 10.48 -8.72 -22.40
C ARG A 256 10.20 -10.07 -23.07
N LEU A 257 9.06 -10.18 -23.75
CA LEU A 257 8.61 -11.36 -24.50
C LEU A 257 8.09 -11.01 -25.89
N ASN A 258 8.39 -11.83 -26.91
CA ASN A 258 7.77 -11.82 -28.24
C ASN A 258 7.60 -10.43 -28.87
N GLY A 259 8.66 -9.60 -28.83
CA GLY A 259 8.65 -8.26 -29.42
C GLY A 259 7.76 -7.23 -28.71
N SER A 260 7.01 -7.64 -27.67
CA SER A 260 6.23 -6.75 -26.82
C SER A 260 7.11 -6.24 -25.67
N VAL A 261 7.21 -4.91 -25.56
CA VAL A 261 8.00 -4.26 -24.51
C VAL A 261 7.12 -4.06 -23.28
N LEU A 262 7.32 -4.87 -22.23
CA LEU A 262 6.84 -4.52 -20.89
C LEU A 262 7.81 -3.46 -20.32
N GLN A 263 7.46 -2.18 -20.46
CA GLN A 263 8.24 -1.09 -19.88
C GLN A 263 8.00 -1.00 -18.38
N ALA A 264 8.88 -1.60 -17.58
CA ALA A 264 9.15 -1.10 -16.25
C ALA A 264 10.10 0.11 -16.39
N ARG A 265 9.62 1.33 -16.07
CA ARG A 265 10.45 2.53 -16.12
C ARG A 265 11.02 2.85 -14.74
N CYS A 266 12.34 2.68 -14.61
CA CYS A 266 13.18 3.54 -13.79
C CYS A 266 14.03 4.37 -14.80
N THR A 267 14.10 5.71 -14.66
CA THR A 267 14.77 6.60 -15.66
C THR A 267 15.92 7.38 -15.01
N ARG A 268 17.04 7.72 -15.66
CA ARG A 268 17.26 8.11 -17.07
C ARG A 268 18.59 7.57 -17.66
N ASP A 269 18.54 7.32 -18.96
CA ASP A 269 19.61 7.10 -19.96
C ASP A 269 20.38 5.75 -20.03
N ALA A 270 19.89 4.87 -20.90
CA ALA A 270 20.67 3.76 -21.45
C ALA A 270 20.26 3.39 -22.89
N ARG A 271 21.22 3.42 -23.83
CA ARG A 271 21.13 2.85 -25.19
C ARG A 271 21.79 1.46 -25.23
N LEU A 272 21.33 0.58 -26.13
CA LEU A 272 21.84 -0.80 -26.32
C LEU A 272 22.14 -1.12 -27.80
N LYS A 273 23.13 -2.00 -28.03
CA LYS A 273 23.65 -2.52 -29.31
C LYS A 273 23.67 -4.05 -29.25
N THR A 274 23.48 -4.76 -30.36
CA THR A 274 23.43 -6.24 -30.44
C THR A 274 24.58 -6.82 -31.28
N SER A 275 25.12 -7.98 -30.90
CA SER A 275 25.84 -8.89 -31.82
C SER A 275 25.46 -10.35 -31.56
N ARG A 276 25.48 -11.13 -32.64
CA ARG A 276 24.95 -12.50 -32.84
C ARG A 276 25.93 -13.61 -32.46
N ASP A 277 25.39 -14.85 -32.53
CA ASP A 277 26.02 -16.19 -32.70
C ASP A 277 26.16 -16.98 -31.38
N GLU A 278 25.74 -18.25 -31.21
CA GLU A 278 25.36 -19.37 -32.08
C GLU A 278 24.67 -20.46 -31.19
N VAL A 279 23.71 -21.25 -31.69
CA VAL A 279 23.60 -22.74 -31.56
C VAL A 279 22.30 -23.21 -32.26
N ASN A 280 22.48 -24.12 -33.22
CA ASN A 280 21.46 -24.81 -34.03
C ASN A 280 20.75 -25.94 -33.25
N GLY A 281 19.45 -26.13 -33.49
CA GLY A 281 18.77 -27.41 -33.26
C GLY A 281 17.25 -27.39 -33.01
N ALA A 282 16.47 -27.61 -34.07
CA ALA A 282 15.05 -28.06 -34.13
C ALA A 282 13.93 -27.17 -33.53
N ALA A 283 12.90 -26.96 -34.35
CA ALA A 283 11.78 -26.05 -34.18
C ALA A 283 10.82 -26.39 -33.02
N GLY A 284 11.01 -25.70 -31.90
CA GLY A 284 9.92 -25.16 -31.08
C GLY A 284 10.15 -23.64 -31.02
N GLU A 285 9.08 -22.84 -31.03
CA GLU A 285 9.16 -21.37 -31.00
C GLU A 285 10.20 -20.91 -29.97
N THR A 286 11.37 -20.53 -30.45
CA THR A 286 12.49 -20.15 -29.59
C THR A 286 12.20 -18.75 -29.09
N MET A 287 11.65 -18.69 -27.90
CA MET A 287 11.28 -17.43 -27.28
C MET A 287 12.56 -16.73 -26.80
N ALA A 288 13.08 -15.83 -27.63
CA ALA A 288 14.33 -15.13 -27.36
C ALA A 288 14.18 -14.15 -26.20
N VAL A 289 14.71 -14.51 -25.03
CA VAL A 289 14.80 -13.63 -23.87
C VAL A 289 16.15 -12.90 -23.92
N SER A 290 16.13 -11.58 -24.12
CA SER A 290 17.34 -10.75 -24.07
C SER A 290 17.38 -9.96 -22.76
N LEU A 291 18.41 -10.19 -21.94
CA LEU A 291 18.66 -9.44 -20.70
C LEU A 291 19.77 -8.42 -20.89
N ALA A 292 19.50 -7.17 -20.50
CA ALA A 292 20.49 -6.11 -20.45
C ALA A 292 20.92 -5.90 -18.99
N ILE A 293 22.11 -6.38 -18.64
CA ILE A 293 22.76 -6.13 -17.35
C ILE A 293 23.75 -4.97 -17.59
N ARG A 294 23.58 -3.83 -16.92
CA ARG A 294 24.61 -2.79 -16.89
C ARG A 294 25.39 -2.92 -15.60
N SER A 295 26.69 -3.17 -15.69
CA SER A 295 27.62 -2.92 -14.59
C SER A 295 27.95 -1.43 -14.52
N ARG A 296 27.94 -0.90 -13.30
CA ARG A 296 28.83 0.17 -12.87
C ARG A 296 29.38 -0.21 -11.51
#